data_AF-A0A6N8FP92-F1
#
_entry.id   AF-A0A6N8FP92-F1
#
_cell.length_a   1.000
_cell.length_b   1.000
_cell.length_c   1.000
_cell.angle_alpha   90.00
_cell.angle_beta   90.00
_cell.angle_gamma   90.00
#
_symmetry.space_group_name_H-M   'P 1'
#
loop_
_entity.id
_entity.type
_entity.pdbx_description
1 polymer ?
#
loop_
_entity_poly.entity_id
_entity_poly.type
_entity_poly.pdbx_seq_one_letter_code
_entity_poly.pdbx_strand_id
1 'polypeptide(L)'
;MEVSKAKFLELVQSGREDNCWDFKKEMSIKPKEKFNELIKDILAFSNSKGGYLLLGVDNNGNLTGVEEELDEANLGGKIESILGYAIDIKLLYFNHNIDDNEMKLGILSIPKSEKIRVSPKSLNGNKGIIVRENAIYVRRNTRSVEANSEDLETIKSKINLKGSYRFKEHDLQVIKRNQRHYVGMHKILVDYFRDNFSFNSNTYSMKLNEIFNFIPSKYNKLEFARIVGIEETKIDDHFEGKSFPTLEQLLRITLMFDLPNDFFFRPTIYLRYPIWQNPLVNFSIVDKVDNKDYLLNINEKDFFSDYFKTLAKETIIFTRFIRRDRPKREEISLKGTFEPRGERILFKLLEDLSDEKFEEYREQLSTQFYKILEMVHDENHIDAPEEFLYHLIGLDKSLLCRIINESTKEIKINKDSYHFYFNFIEEIKGY
;
A
#
# COMPACT_ATOMS: atom_id res chain seq x y z
N MET A 1 -6.74 2.31 25.31
CA MET A 1 -5.95 3.16 26.22
C MET A 1 -5.58 2.32 27.43
N GLU A 2 -4.33 2.37 27.85
CA GLU A 2 -3.81 1.61 28.99
C GLU A 2 -4.09 2.39 30.27
N VAL A 3 -4.54 1.71 31.32
CA VAL A 3 -4.83 2.31 32.62
C VAL A 3 -3.79 1.77 33.60
N SER A 4 -2.93 2.63 34.14
CA SER A 4 -1.85 2.22 35.04
C SER A 4 -1.46 3.34 36.01
N LYS A 5 -0.88 2.96 37.15
CA LYS A 5 -0.29 3.91 38.12
C LYS A 5 0.79 4.78 37.48
N ALA A 6 1.62 4.20 36.61
CA ALA A 6 2.65 4.94 35.89
C ALA A 6 2.03 6.05 35.01
N LYS A 7 0.94 5.71 34.30
CA LYS A 7 0.24 6.68 33.46
C LYS A 7 -0.39 7.81 34.27
N PHE A 8 -0.99 7.50 35.42
CA PHE A 8 -1.52 8.52 36.31
C PHE A 8 -0.42 9.50 36.74
N LEU A 9 0.73 9.00 37.21
CA LEU A 9 1.82 9.85 37.70
C LEU A 9 2.41 10.72 36.58
N GLU A 10 2.57 10.16 35.37
CA GLU A 10 2.98 10.91 34.17
C GLU A 10 2.04 12.11 33.91
N LEU A 11 0.73 11.88 33.98
CA LEU A 11 -0.26 12.91 33.71
C LEU A 11 -0.34 13.97 34.83
N VAL A 12 -0.21 13.58 36.10
CA VAL A 12 -0.13 14.55 37.22
C VAL A 12 1.12 15.43 37.12
N GLN A 13 2.27 14.85 36.75
CA GLN A 13 3.52 15.60 36.56
C GLN A 13 3.43 16.71 35.50
N SER A 14 2.48 16.61 34.56
CA SER A 14 2.24 17.67 33.57
C SER A 14 1.78 18.99 34.21
N GLY A 15 1.25 18.96 35.44
CA GLY A 15 0.86 20.12 36.22
C GLY A 15 -0.31 20.94 35.64
N ARG A 16 -0.97 20.44 34.59
CA ARG A 16 -2.09 21.13 33.93
C ARG A 16 -3.07 20.13 33.33
N GLU A 17 -4.34 20.51 33.26
CA GLU A 17 -5.36 19.79 32.50
C GLU A 17 -5.24 20.10 31.00
N ASP A 18 -5.75 19.21 30.15
CA ASP A 18 -5.80 19.41 28.69
C ASP A 18 -7.03 18.72 28.09
N ASN A 19 -7.06 18.66 26.76
CA ASN A 19 -8.09 18.02 25.95
C ASN A 19 -8.14 16.50 26.12
N CYS A 20 -7.11 15.89 26.71
CA CYS A 20 -6.96 14.45 26.84
C CYS A 20 -6.97 13.98 28.31
N TRP A 21 -6.99 14.89 29.29
CA TRP A 21 -7.13 14.52 30.69
C TRP A 21 -7.68 15.66 31.56
N ASP A 22 -8.32 15.29 32.68
CA ASP A 22 -8.95 16.21 33.63
C ASP A 22 -8.68 15.78 35.07
N PHE A 23 -8.52 16.73 35.98
CA PHE A 23 -8.35 16.44 37.41
C PHE A 23 -9.71 16.46 38.11
N LYS A 24 -9.96 15.45 38.93
CA LYS A 24 -11.17 15.33 39.75
C LYS A 24 -10.76 14.98 41.16
N LYS A 25 -11.16 15.81 42.12
CA LYS A 25 -10.96 15.52 43.54
C LYS A 25 -11.63 14.21 43.91
N GLU A 26 -12.86 14.01 43.43
CA GLU A 26 -13.65 12.82 43.71
C GLU A 26 -14.60 12.54 42.54
N MET A 27 -14.88 11.26 42.31
CA MET A 27 -15.94 10.82 41.40
C MET A 27 -17.07 10.26 42.25
N SER A 28 -18.25 10.90 42.19
CA SER A 28 -19.41 10.38 42.92
C SER A 28 -20.63 10.19 42.03
N ILE A 29 -21.30 9.07 42.29
CA ILE A 29 -22.58 8.69 41.70
C ILE A 29 -23.74 9.48 42.34
N LYS A 30 -23.51 10.14 43.48
CA LYS A 30 -24.45 11.00 44.22
C LYS A 30 -23.74 12.27 44.72
N PRO A 31 -24.35 13.46 44.68
CA PRO A 31 -25.69 13.76 44.18
C PRO A 31 -25.78 13.61 42.66
N LYS A 32 -27.01 13.45 42.16
CA LYS A 32 -27.32 13.29 40.72
C LYS A 32 -26.68 14.37 39.85
N GLU A 33 -26.52 15.58 40.39
CA GLU A 33 -25.85 16.71 39.75
C GLU A 33 -24.40 16.39 39.37
N LYS A 34 -23.55 15.96 40.32
CA LYS A 34 -22.16 15.57 40.05
C LYS A 34 -22.06 14.44 39.02
N PHE A 35 -22.98 13.48 39.10
CA PHE A 35 -23.01 12.39 38.13
C PHE A 35 -23.37 12.87 36.72
N ASN A 36 -24.29 13.84 36.59
CA ASN A 36 -24.63 14.42 35.30
C ASN A 36 -23.46 15.22 34.70
N GLU A 37 -22.65 15.89 35.53
CA GLU A 37 -21.40 16.53 35.09
C GLU A 37 -20.39 15.51 34.59
N LEU A 38 -20.24 14.38 35.29
CA LEU A 38 -19.42 13.26 34.83
C LEU A 38 -19.91 12.71 33.47
N ILE A 39 -21.22 12.52 33.27
CA ILE A 39 -21.77 12.11 31.98
C ILE A 39 -21.40 13.11 30.87
N LYS A 40 -21.48 14.41 31.16
CA LYS A 40 -21.09 15.46 30.21
C LYS A 40 -19.62 15.34 29.81
N ASP A 41 -18.73 15.09 30.78
CA ASP A 41 -17.30 14.90 30.53
C ASP A 41 -17.05 13.62 29.71
N ILE A 42 -17.72 12.51 30.03
CA ILE A 42 -17.64 11.25 29.28
C ILE A 42 -18.07 11.46 27.82
N LEU A 43 -19.21 12.13 27.58
CA LEU A 43 -19.66 12.45 26.23
C LEU A 43 -18.66 13.34 25.49
N ALA A 44 -18.13 14.36 26.16
CA ALA A 44 -17.14 15.28 25.58
C ALA A 44 -15.84 14.57 25.19
N PHE A 45 -15.26 13.76 26.09
CA PHE A 45 -14.05 12.99 25.80
C PHE A 45 -14.29 11.97 24.68
N SER A 46 -15.40 11.22 24.75
CA SER A 46 -15.77 10.22 23.76
C SER A 46 -15.94 10.79 22.35
N ASN A 47 -16.54 11.98 22.23
CA ASN A 47 -16.72 12.68 20.94
C ASN A 47 -15.43 13.40 20.45
N SER A 48 -14.41 13.48 21.29
CA SER A 48 -13.15 14.20 21.01
C SER A 48 -12.02 13.23 20.63
N LYS A 49 -10.99 13.09 21.49
CA LYS A 49 -9.85 12.20 21.29
C LYS A 49 -9.85 11.01 22.26
N GLY A 50 -10.92 10.83 23.03
CA GLY A 50 -10.87 10.09 24.28
C GLY A 50 -10.10 10.88 25.36
N GLY A 51 -9.92 10.29 26.53
CA GLY A 51 -9.10 10.90 27.58
C GLY A 51 -9.14 10.17 28.91
N TYR A 52 -8.51 10.77 29.91
CA TYR A 52 -8.41 10.25 31.26
C TYR A 52 -9.02 11.20 32.30
N LEU A 53 -9.77 10.70 33.26
CA LEU A 53 -10.08 11.45 34.48
C LEU A 53 -9.16 10.94 35.60
N LEU A 54 -8.40 11.85 36.20
CA LEU A 54 -7.52 11.55 37.33
C LEU A 54 -8.27 11.86 38.62
N LEU A 55 -8.52 10.81 39.41
CA LEU A 55 -9.30 10.86 40.64
C LEU A 55 -8.38 11.02 41.85
N GLY A 56 -8.79 11.87 42.78
CA GLY A 56 -7.99 12.22 43.96
C GLY A 56 -6.98 13.33 43.67
N VAL A 57 -7.26 14.17 42.67
CA VAL A 57 -6.42 15.31 42.28
C VAL A 57 -7.27 16.57 42.27
N ASP A 58 -6.84 17.62 42.97
CA ASP A 58 -7.54 18.90 42.92
C ASP A 58 -7.27 19.65 41.60
N ASN A 59 -7.97 20.77 41.38
CA ASN A 59 -7.83 21.57 40.16
C ASN A 59 -6.44 22.21 39.99
N ASN A 60 -5.59 22.18 41.03
CA ASN A 60 -4.23 22.70 41.00
C ASN A 60 -3.20 21.58 40.77
N GLY A 61 -3.64 20.32 40.60
CA GLY A 61 -2.77 19.16 40.44
C GLY A 61 -2.27 18.56 41.76
N ASN A 62 -2.78 19.00 42.91
CA ASN A 62 -2.40 18.44 44.20
C ASN A 62 -3.13 17.13 44.46
N LEU A 63 -2.40 16.14 44.97
CA LEU A 63 -2.95 14.85 45.37
C LEU A 63 -3.75 15.04 46.68
N THR A 64 -5.03 14.71 46.63
CA THR A 64 -5.99 14.87 47.74
C THR A 64 -6.61 13.55 48.20
N GLY A 65 -6.44 12.49 47.40
CA GLY A 65 -7.00 11.18 47.69
C GLY A 65 -8.48 11.06 47.33
N VAL A 66 -8.96 9.82 47.24
CA VAL A 66 -10.37 9.46 47.02
C VAL A 66 -10.89 8.72 48.24
N GLU A 67 -12.06 9.13 48.74
CA GLU A 67 -12.72 8.51 49.91
C GLU A 67 -13.55 7.27 49.52
N GLU A 68 -14.24 7.32 48.38
CA GLU A 68 -15.11 6.24 47.89
C GLU A 68 -14.62 5.63 46.56
N GLU A 69 -14.56 4.29 46.49
CA GLU A 69 -14.32 3.57 45.24
C GLU A 69 -15.62 3.26 44.52
N LEU A 70 -15.60 3.47 43.21
CA LEU A 70 -16.67 3.05 42.33
C LEU A 70 -16.26 1.78 41.59
N ASP A 71 -17.17 0.82 41.54
CA ASP A 71 -17.00 -0.37 40.73
C ASP A 71 -17.25 -0.05 39.24
N GLU A 72 -16.38 -0.56 38.36
CA GLU A 72 -16.44 -0.31 36.90
C GLU A 72 -17.78 -0.77 36.31
N ALA A 73 -18.29 -1.94 36.71
CA ALA A 73 -19.55 -2.47 36.20
C ALA A 73 -20.76 -1.66 36.70
N ASN A 74 -20.74 -1.21 37.96
CA ASN A 74 -21.77 -0.31 38.49
C ASN A 74 -21.79 1.04 37.75
N LEU A 75 -20.62 1.64 37.54
CA LEU A 75 -20.49 2.88 36.79
C LEU A 75 -20.99 2.71 35.34
N GLY A 76 -20.56 1.64 34.66
CA GLY A 76 -20.98 1.30 33.30
C GLY A 76 -22.50 1.08 33.20
N GLY A 77 -23.09 0.28 34.09
CA GLY A 77 -24.53 0.03 34.11
C GLY A 77 -25.35 1.29 34.38
N LYS A 78 -24.85 2.20 35.22
CA LYS A 78 -25.53 3.49 35.45
C LYS A 78 -25.45 4.40 34.22
N ILE A 79 -24.30 4.46 33.54
CA ILE A 79 -24.15 5.20 32.28
C ILE A 79 -25.14 4.66 31.23
N GLU A 80 -25.20 3.35 31.05
CA GLU A 80 -26.09 2.69 30.09
C GLU A 80 -27.58 2.97 30.41
N SER A 81 -27.97 2.94 31.69
CA SER A 81 -29.35 3.28 32.10
C SER A 81 -29.77 4.71 31.74
N ILE A 82 -28.81 5.63 31.64
CA ILE A 82 -29.06 7.03 31.29
C ILE A 82 -29.05 7.24 29.78
N LEU A 83 -28.05 6.68 29.09
CA LEU A 83 -27.78 6.93 27.67
C LEU A 83 -28.51 5.96 26.74
N GLY A 84 -28.95 4.80 27.23
CA GLY A 84 -29.52 3.72 26.41
C GLY A 84 -28.49 2.92 25.62
N TYR A 85 -27.20 3.11 25.90
CA TYR A 85 -26.09 2.36 25.30
C TYR A 85 -24.87 2.34 26.21
N ALA A 86 -24.06 1.29 26.09
CA ALA A 86 -22.79 1.16 26.81
C ALA A 86 -21.66 2.02 26.20
N ILE A 87 -20.76 2.48 27.08
CA ILE A 87 -19.47 3.09 26.76
C ILE A 87 -18.40 2.27 27.47
N ASP A 88 -17.41 1.77 26.73
CA ASP A 88 -16.33 0.91 27.22
C ASP A 88 -15.27 1.70 28.03
N ILE A 89 -15.62 2.07 29.25
CA ILE A 89 -14.73 2.76 30.19
C ILE A 89 -13.88 1.77 30.96
N LYS A 90 -12.68 2.20 31.38
CA LYS A 90 -11.80 1.41 32.26
C LYS A 90 -11.42 2.19 33.50
N LEU A 91 -11.61 1.62 34.68
CA LEU A 91 -11.38 2.29 35.95
C LEU A 91 -10.36 1.51 36.79
N LEU A 92 -9.34 2.20 37.29
CA LEU A 92 -8.34 1.62 38.18
C LEU A 92 -8.12 2.52 39.39
N TYR A 93 -8.18 1.94 40.59
CA TYR A 93 -7.75 2.55 41.84
C TYR A 93 -6.42 1.93 42.30
N PHE A 94 -5.59 2.73 42.98
CA PHE A 94 -4.33 2.27 43.55
C PHE A 94 -3.89 3.15 44.72
N ASN A 95 -3.02 2.61 45.59
CA ASN A 95 -2.44 3.35 46.71
C ASN A 95 -1.10 4.02 46.33
N HIS A 96 -0.84 5.19 46.91
CA HIS A 96 0.37 5.98 46.71
C HIS A 96 0.78 6.67 48.02
N ASN A 97 2.04 6.49 48.42
CA ASN A 97 2.57 7.07 49.66
C ASN A 97 3.15 8.45 49.40
N ILE A 98 2.73 9.42 50.20
CA ILE A 98 3.24 10.79 50.20
C ILE A 98 3.52 11.16 51.67
N ASP A 99 4.76 11.53 52.00
CA ASP A 99 5.17 11.96 53.34
C ASP A 99 4.66 11.03 54.47
N ASP A 100 4.94 9.73 54.34
CA ASP A 100 4.53 8.64 55.24
C ASP A 100 3.00 8.44 55.43
N ASN A 101 2.18 9.10 54.61
CA ASN A 101 0.73 8.87 54.54
C ASN A 101 0.36 8.12 53.25
N GLU A 102 -0.39 7.02 53.39
CA GLU A 102 -0.93 6.27 52.26
C GLU A 102 -2.21 6.97 51.74
N MET A 103 -2.18 7.39 50.48
CA MET A 103 -3.32 8.01 49.80
C MET A 103 -3.83 7.11 48.67
N LYS A 104 -5.15 7.07 48.52
CA LYS A 104 -5.81 6.30 47.46
C LYS A 104 -6.16 7.18 46.28
N LEU A 105 -5.77 6.77 45.08
CA LEU A 105 -5.94 7.54 43.84
C LEU A 105 -6.61 6.68 42.77
N GLY A 106 -7.17 7.30 41.74
CA GLY A 106 -7.84 6.58 40.66
C GLY A 106 -7.62 7.18 39.29
N ILE A 107 -7.79 6.37 38.25
CA ILE A 107 -7.74 6.80 36.85
C ILE A 107 -8.87 6.13 36.06
N LEU A 108 -9.68 6.94 35.40
CA LEU A 108 -10.74 6.50 34.49
C LEU A 108 -10.31 6.78 33.05
N SER A 109 -10.22 5.76 32.20
CA SER A 109 -10.00 5.90 30.77
C SER A 109 -11.33 5.91 30.02
N ILE A 110 -11.55 6.94 29.21
CA ILE A 110 -12.72 7.09 28.32
C ILE A 110 -12.24 6.97 26.87
N PRO A 111 -12.61 5.91 26.13
CA PRO A 111 -12.16 5.72 24.77
C PRO A 111 -12.74 6.78 23.83
N LYS A 112 -12.00 7.08 22.76
CA LYS A 112 -12.56 7.76 21.60
C LYS A 112 -13.65 6.87 20.98
N SER A 113 -14.80 7.45 20.64
CA SER A 113 -15.89 6.75 19.95
C SER A 113 -15.88 7.01 18.44
N GLU A 114 -16.18 5.98 17.67
CA GLU A 114 -16.38 6.06 16.21
C GLU A 114 -17.80 6.53 15.83
N LYS A 115 -18.70 6.61 16.82
CA LYS A 115 -20.06 7.17 16.67
C LYS A 115 -20.18 8.44 17.51
N ILE A 116 -20.98 9.41 17.06
CA ILE A 116 -21.38 10.54 17.90
C ILE A 116 -22.18 9.98 19.08
N ARG A 117 -21.71 10.28 20.29
CA ARG A 117 -22.39 9.96 21.54
C ARG A 117 -23.15 11.19 22.02
N VAL A 118 -24.45 11.03 22.23
CA VAL A 118 -25.33 12.05 22.78
C VAL A 118 -26.20 11.45 23.88
N SER A 119 -26.74 12.31 24.75
CA SER A 119 -27.77 11.88 25.69
C SER A 119 -29.14 11.94 25.02
N PRO A 120 -29.95 10.86 25.07
CA PRO A 120 -31.30 10.85 24.48
C PRO A 120 -32.32 11.65 25.31
N LYS A 121 -31.91 12.23 26.44
CA LYS A 121 -32.75 13.04 27.33
C LYS A 121 -31.94 14.15 27.99
N SER A 122 -32.60 15.23 28.39
CA SER A 122 -31.93 16.30 29.13
C SER A 122 -31.60 15.88 30.57
N LEU A 123 -30.39 16.19 31.04
CA LEU A 123 -29.92 15.94 32.40
C LEU A 123 -29.82 17.26 33.16
N ASN A 124 -30.60 17.38 34.24
CA ASN A 124 -30.71 18.62 35.02
C ASN A 124 -29.84 18.58 36.27
N GLY A 125 -29.26 19.71 36.62
CA GLY A 125 -28.67 20.03 37.91
C GLY A 125 -29.54 21.02 38.70
N ASN A 126 -29.02 21.51 39.81
CA ASN A 126 -29.72 22.45 40.67
C ASN A 126 -29.79 23.86 40.03
N LYS A 127 -28.82 24.20 39.17
CA LYS A 127 -28.71 25.50 38.49
C LYS A 127 -29.20 25.50 37.03
N GLY A 128 -29.84 24.42 36.57
CA GLY A 128 -30.38 24.30 35.21
C GLY A 128 -29.94 23.03 34.49
N ILE A 129 -30.00 23.05 33.16
CA ILE A 129 -29.67 21.89 32.31
C ILE A 129 -28.14 21.74 32.21
N ILE A 130 -27.62 20.56 32.57
CA ILE A 130 -26.19 20.21 32.46
C ILE A 130 -25.89 19.62 31.07
N VAL A 131 -26.72 18.68 30.64
CA VAL A 131 -26.66 18.03 29.33
C VAL A 131 -28.01 18.22 28.65
N ARG A 132 -28.03 18.89 27.50
CA ARG A 132 -29.24 19.02 26.68
C ARG A 132 -29.45 17.75 25.86
N GLU A 133 -30.70 17.35 25.69
CA GLU A 133 -31.08 16.23 24.82
C GLU A 133 -30.52 16.41 23.39
N ASN A 134 -29.91 15.34 22.87
CA ASN A 134 -29.29 15.26 21.54
C ASN A 134 -28.20 16.31 21.24
N ALA A 135 -27.78 17.10 22.23
CA ALA A 135 -26.66 18.02 22.07
C ALA A 135 -25.34 17.25 22.08
N ILE A 136 -24.44 17.68 21.19
CA ILE A 136 -23.11 17.10 21.05
C ILE A 136 -22.17 17.90 21.92
N TYR A 137 -21.49 17.22 22.85
CA TYR A 137 -20.47 17.84 23.69
C TYR A 137 -19.09 17.44 23.20
N VAL A 138 -18.14 18.37 23.25
CA VAL A 138 -16.73 18.17 22.91
C VAL A 138 -15.83 18.75 24.01
N ARG A 139 -14.59 18.27 24.05
CA ARG A 139 -13.57 18.77 24.96
C ARG A 139 -12.82 19.92 24.28
N ARG A 140 -12.82 21.09 24.90
CA ARG A 140 -12.05 22.26 24.48
C ARG A 140 -11.23 22.76 25.65
N ASN A 141 -9.92 22.51 25.57
CA ASN A 141 -8.95 22.71 26.64
C ASN A 141 -9.43 21.99 27.91
N THR A 142 -9.72 22.74 28.96
CA THR A 142 -10.11 22.22 30.28
C THR A 142 -11.63 22.13 30.46
N ARG A 143 -12.45 22.32 29.41
CA ARG A 143 -13.91 22.38 29.53
C ARG A 143 -14.63 21.46 28.56
N SER A 144 -15.74 20.91 29.04
CA SER A 144 -16.74 20.18 28.26
C SER A 144 -17.83 21.16 27.80
N VAL A 145 -17.88 21.45 26.50
CA VAL A 145 -18.75 22.47 25.90
C VAL A 145 -19.62 21.88 24.79
N GLU A 146 -20.76 22.50 24.52
CA GLU A 146 -21.59 22.15 23.37
C GLU A 146 -20.82 22.48 22.08
N ALA A 147 -20.85 21.56 21.12
CA ALA A 147 -20.14 21.67 19.85
C ALA A 147 -20.68 22.88 19.05
N ASN A 148 -19.79 23.78 18.66
CA ASN A 148 -20.10 24.87 17.73
C ASN A 148 -20.00 24.38 16.27
N SER A 149 -20.24 25.27 15.30
CA SER A 149 -20.15 24.93 13.88
C SER A 149 -18.79 24.34 13.46
N GLU A 150 -17.69 24.83 14.03
CA GLU A 150 -16.33 24.36 13.75
C GLU A 150 -16.07 22.97 14.33
N ASP A 151 -16.54 22.71 15.55
CA ASP A 151 -16.49 21.38 16.18
C ASP A 151 -17.35 20.41 15.38
N LEU A 152 -18.54 20.83 14.94
CA LEU A 152 -19.44 20.05 14.10
C LEU A 152 -18.83 19.80 12.73
N GLU A 153 -18.10 20.74 12.13
CA GLU A 153 -17.32 20.51 10.91
C GLU A 153 -16.16 19.55 11.15
N THR A 154 -15.51 19.59 12.31
CA THR A 154 -14.46 18.65 12.70
C THR A 154 -15.04 17.25 12.93
N ILE A 155 -16.22 17.14 13.54
CA ILE A 155 -16.94 15.88 13.75
C ILE A 155 -17.49 15.37 12.42
N LYS A 156 -18.07 16.24 11.59
CA LYS A 156 -18.53 15.92 10.23
C LYS A 156 -17.39 15.50 9.34
N SER A 157 -16.23 16.17 9.36
CA SER A 157 -15.06 15.76 8.59
C SER A 157 -14.53 14.41 9.10
N LYS A 158 -14.53 14.17 10.42
CA LYS A 158 -14.21 12.85 10.99
C LYS A 158 -15.19 11.73 10.56
N ILE A 159 -16.48 12.01 10.49
CA ILE A 159 -17.51 11.04 10.09
C ILE A 159 -17.54 10.87 8.56
N ASN A 160 -17.33 11.96 7.82
CA ASN A 160 -17.22 12.01 6.36
C ASN A 160 -15.84 11.53 5.87
N LEU A 161 -14.85 11.32 6.75
CA LEU A 161 -13.61 10.62 6.40
C LEU A 161 -13.84 9.15 6.04
N LYS A 162 -15.08 8.64 6.18
CA LYS A 162 -15.56 7.44 5.48
C LYS A 162 -15.96 7.65 4.01
N GLY A 163 -15.62 8.79 3.41
CA GLY A 163 -15.81 9.03 1.98
C GLY A 163 -15.12 10.29 1.47
N SER A 164 -14.20 10.10 0.51
CA SER A 164 -13.58 11.11 -0.36
C SER A 164 -12.37 11.89 0.15
N TYR A 165 -11.20 11.24 0.10
CA TYR A 165 -10.04 11.93 -0.49
C TYR A 165 -10.41 12.30 -1.92
N ARG A 166 -10.60 13.60 -2.21
CA ARG A 166 -10.74 14.08 -3.58
C ARG A 166 -9.34 14.29 -4.12
N PHE A 167 -8.95 13.46 -5.09
CA PHE A 167 -7.78 13.74 -5.92
C PHE A 167 -7.89 15.18 -6.44
N LYS A 168 -6.93 16.03 -6.09
CA LYS A 168 -6.81 17.36 -6.68
C LYS A 168 -6.55 17.19 -8.18
N GLU A 169 -6.85 18.22 -8.95
CA GLU A 169 -6.51 18.25 -10.39
C GLU A 169 -5.02 17.92 -10.61
N HIS A 170 -4.15 18.41 -9.70
CA HIS A 170 -2.74 18.07 -9.67
C HIS A 170 -2.47 16.57 -9.38
N ASP A 171 -3.24 15.92 -8.50
CA ASP A 171 -3.07 14.49 -8.21
C ASP A 171 -3.48 13.64 -9.42
N LEU A 172 -4.55 14.03 -10.13
CA LEU A 172 -4.94 13.42 -11.40
C LEU A 172 -3.90 13.71 -12.50
N GLN A 173 -3.28 14.88 -12.49
CA GLN A 173 -2.17 15.21 -13.40
C GLN A 173 -0.91 14.44 -13.06
N VAL A 174 -0.61 14.16 -11.78
CA VAL A 174 0.51 13.31 -11.36
C VAL A 174 0.24 11.85 -11.70
N ILE A 175 -1.00 11.35 -11.54
CA ILE A 175 -1.40 10.02 -12.00
C ILE A 175 -1.27 9.95 -13.53
N LYS A 176 -1.79 10.94 -14.27
CA LYS A 176 -1.61 11.04 -15.72
C LYS A 176 -0.15 11.24 -16.13
N ARG A 177 0.67 11.92 -15.32
CA ARG A 177 2.11 12.14 -15.58
C ARG A 177 2.91 10.87 -15.30
N ASN A 178 2.61 10.13 -14.24
CA ASN A 178 3.21 8.83 -13.95
C ASN A 178 2.76 7.78 -14.98
N GLN A 179 1.52 7.88 -15.46
CA GLN A 179 1.03 7.15 -16.65
C GLN A 179 1.70 7.62 -17.96
N ARG A 180 2.19 8.86 -18.05
CA ARG A 180 2.89 9.43 -19.24
C ARG A 180 4.42 9.39 -19.12
N HIS A 181 4.99 9.07 -17.96
CA HIS A 181 6.44 8.95 -17.69
C HIS A 181 6.98 7.61 -18.23
N TYR A 182 6.51 7.25 -19.42
CA TYR A 182 7.00 6.14 -20.25
C TYR A 182 8.48 6.29 -20.63
N VAL A 183 9.06 7.48 -20.49
CA VAL A 183 10.48 7.75 -20.77
C VAL A 183 11.43 7.08 -19.74
N GLY A 184 10.91 6.50 -18.64
CA GLY A 184 11.69 5.74 -17.65
C GLY A 184 11.52 4.21 -17.68
N MET A 185 10.59 3.67 -18.47
CA MET A 185 10.17 2.25 -18.39
C MET A 185 11.28 1.29 -18.78
N HIS A 186 12.02 1.61 -19.84
CA HIS A 186 13.16 0.81 -20.27
C HIS A 186 14.21 0.68 -19.15
N LYS A 187 14.53 1.78 -18.46
CA LYS A 187 15.50 1.75 -17.36
C LYS A 187 15.00 0.89 -16.20
N ILE A 188 13.74 1.02 -15.82
CA ILE A 188 13.15 0.23 -14.73
C ILE A 188 13.17 -1.27 -15.07
N LEU A 189 12.80 -1.65 -16.31
CA LEU A 189 12.88 -3.04 -16.75
C LEU A 189 14.32 -3.55 -16.79
N VAL A 190 15.27 -2.75 -17.28
CA VAL A 190 16.69 -3.11 -17.29
C VAL A 190 17.20 -3.31 -15.87
N ASP A 191 16.91 -2.39 -14.96
CA ASP A 191 17.32 -2.46 -13.56
C ASP A 191 16.65 -3.66 -12.86
N TYR A 192 15.38 -3.95 -13.18
CA TYR A 192 14.67 -5.14 -12.73
C TYR A 192 15.35 -6.43 -13.19
N PHE A 193 15.54 -6.62 -14.50
CA PHE A 193 16.13 -7.86 -15.00
C PHE A 193 17.61 -8.02 -14.61
N ARG A 194 18.35 -6.93 -14.43
CA ARG A 194 19.72 -6.99 -13.92
C ARG A 194 19.81 -7.08 -12.40
N ASP A 195 18.68 -7.00 -11.70
CA ASP A 195 18.66 -6.91 -10.24
C ASP A 195 19.59 -5.76 -9.74
N ASN A 196 19.54 -4.63 -10.44
CA ASN A 196 20.25 -3.41 -10.08
C ASN A 196 19.28 -2.51 -9.31
N PHE A 197 19.68 -2.09 -8.11
CA PHE A 197 18.81 -1.26 -7.28
C PHE A 197 19.58 -0.16 -6.56
N SER A 198 18.97 1.03 -6.49
CA SER A 198 19.50 2.17 -5.76
C SER A 198 18.42 2.71 -4.82
N PHE A 199 18.61 2.52 -3.51
CA PHE A 199 17.64 2.99 -2.52
C PHE A 199 17.73 4.51 -2.34
N ASN A 200 16.72 5.22 -2.82
CA ASN A 200 16.54 6.66 -2.69
C ASN A 200 15.05 7.04 -2.56
N SER A 201 14.76 8.32 -2.31
CA SER A 201 13.39 8.82 -2.12
C SER A 201 12.47 8.53 -3.32
N ASN A 202 12.98 8.60 -4.55
CA ASN A 202 12.20 8.28 -5.75
C ASN A 202 11.85 6.78 -5.80
N THR A 203 12.83 5.91 -5.58
CA THR A 203 12.56 4.46 -5.56
C THR A 203 11.63 4.07 -4.41
N TYR A 204 11.73 4.73 -3.26
CA TYR A 204 10.78 4.52 -2.16
C TYR A 204 9.36 4.95 -2.54
N SER A 205 9.20 6.12 -3.15
CA SER A 205 7.92 6.59 -3.68
C SER A 205 7.32 5.59 -4.68
N MET A 206 8.13 5.07 -5.61
CA MET A 206 7.69 4.05 -6.56
C MET A 206 7.18 2.80 -5.85
N LYS A 207 7.91 2.32 -4.83
CA LYS A 207 7.51 1.17 -4.01
C LYS A 207 6.21 1.43 -3.24
N LEU A 208 6.03 2.62 -2.67
CA LEU A 208 4.77 2.99 -2.02
C LEU A 208 3.59 2.96 -3.00
N ASN A 209 3.78 3.53 -4.19
CA ASN A 209 2.77 3.51 -5.24
C ASN A 209 2.46 2.08 -5.70
N GLU A 210 3.47 1.22 -5.79
CA GLU A 210 3.29 -0.19 -6.14
C GLU A 210 2.45 -0.92 -5.08
N ILE A 211 2.80 -0.78 -3.80
CA ILE A 211 2.02 -1.36 -2.69
C ILE A 211 0.59 -0.83 -2.70
N PHE A 212 0.40 0.47 -2.84
CA PHE A 212 -0.91 1.11 -2.82
C PHE A 212 -1.83 0.60 -3.95
N ASN A 213 -1.28 0.36 -5.14
CA ASN A 213 -2.05 -0.04 -6.32
C ASN A 213 -2.24 -1.56 -6.46
N PHE A 214 -1.26 -2.36 -6.06
CA PHE A 214 -1.26 -3.82 -6.30
C PHE A 214 -1.70 -4.64 -5.10
N ILE A 215 -1.60 -4.10 -3.88
CA ILE A 215 -2.28 -4.70 -2.74
C ILE A 215 -3.72 -4.20 -2.77
N PRO A 216 -4.73 -5.08 -2.66
CA PRO A 216 -6.13 -4.69 -2.55
C PRO A 216 -6.33 -3.77 -1.34
N SER A 217 -6.11 -2.47 -1.51
CA SER A 217 -6.19 -1.53 -0.41
C SER A 217 -7.66 -1.25 -0.14
N LYS A 218 -8.13 -1.66 1.04
CA LYS A 218 -9.41 -1.18 1.59
C LYS A 218 -9.35 0.31 1.99
N TYR A 219 -8.22 0.96 1.71
CA TYR A 219 -7.78 2.20 2.29
C TYR A 219 -7.50 3.21 1.19
N ASN A 220 -8.04 4.42 1.32
CA ASN A 220 -7.62 5.53 0.47
C ASN A 220 -6.18 5.99 0.83
N LYS A 221 -5.59 6.86 0.01
CA LYS A 221 -4.21 7.34 0.17
C LYS A 221 -3.90 7.87 1.59
N LEU A 222 -4.84 8.59 2.20
CA LEU A 222 -4.71 9.12 3.56
C LEU A 222 -4.76 8.01 4.62
N GLU A 223 -5.69 7.07 4.49
CA GLU A 223 -5.79 5.92 5.38
C GLU A 223 -4.54 5.05 5.31
N PHE A 224 -4.06 4.75 4.10
CA PHE A 224 -2.80 4.07 3.86
C PHE A 224 -1.63 4.80 4.53
N ALA A 225 -1.51 6.12 4.29
CA ALA A 225 -0.43 6.92 4.84
C ALA A 225 -0.43 6.95 6.39
N ARG A 226 -1.60 7.08 7.01
CA ARG A 226 -1.73 7.04 8.47
C ARG A 226 -1.35 5.68 9.05
N ILE A 227 -1.75 4.59 8.39
CA ILE A 227 -1.41 3.21 8.78
C ILE A 227 0.11 3.02 8.85
N VAL A 228 0.83 3.54 7.84
CA VAL A 228 2.28 3.41 7.76
C VAL A 228 3.04 4.45 8.60
N GLY A 229 2.34 5.39 9.26
CA GLY A 229 2.95 6.42 10.10
C GLY A 229 3.51 7.62 9.35
N ILE A 230 2.90 7.99 8.22
CA ILE A 230 3.22 9.23 7.49
C ILE A 230 2.34 10.37 7.99
N GLU A 231 2.96 11.51 8.32
CA GLU A 231 2.26 12.74 8.70
C GLU A 231 1.39 13.28 7.55
N GLU A 232 0.20 13.78 7.87
CA GLU A 232 -0.77 14.23 6.86
C GLU A 232 -0.23 15.31 5.92
N THR A 233 0.59 16.22 6.45
CA THR A 233 1.24 17.30 5.70
C THR A 233 2.38 16.81 4.80
N LYS A 234 2.82 15.55 4.97
CA LYS A 234 3.96 14.93 4.28
C LYS A 234 3.57 13.78 3.34
N ILE A 235 2.29 13.43 3.27
CA ILE A 235 1.80 12.34 2.43
C ILE A 235 2.28 12.50 0.99
N ASP A 236 2.03 13.67 0.40
CA ASP A 236 2.40 13.93 -0.99
C ASP A 236 3.93 13.89 -1.16
N ASP A 237 4.70 14.41 -0.20
CA ASP A 237 6.16 14.36 -0.26
C ASP A 237 6.69 12.91 -0.35
N HIS A 238 6.09 11.96 0.37
CA HIS A 238 6.49 10.55 0.31
C HIS A 238 6.03 9.88 -0.99
N PHE A 239 4.80 10.14 -1.44
CA PHE A 239 4.29 9.56 -2.69
C PHE A 239 4.90 10.18 -3.94
N GLU A 240 5.51 11.36 -3.85
CA GLU A 240 6.18 12.07 -4.94
C GLU A 240 7.71 11.95 -4.90
N GLY A 241 8.28 11.25 -3.92
CA GLY A 241 9.72 11.01 -3.83
C GLY A 241 10.52 12.22 -3.34
N LYS A 242 9.87 13.18 -2.68
CA LYS A 242 10.48 14.37 -2.07
C LYS A 242 10.93 14.12 -0.63
N SER A 243 10.40 13.08 0.01
CA SER A 243 10.76 12.69 1.38
C SER A 243 11.40 11.31 1.42
N PHE A 244 12.39 11.15 2.30
CA PHE A 244 13.02 9.87 2.58
C PHE A 244 12.24 9.14 3.67
N PRO A 245 12.08 7.81 3.59
CA PRO A 245 11.43 7.05 4.65
C PRO A 245 12.26 7.00 5.93
N THR A 246 11.56 6.86 7.06
CA THR A 246 12.19 6.41 8.30
C THR A 246 12.27 4.89 8.34
N LEU A 247 13.20 4.33 9.15
CA LEU A 247 13.27 2.88 9.36
C LEU A 247 11.95 2.32 9.90
N GLU A 248 11.30 3.06 10.81
CA GLU A 248 10.00 2.69 11.36
C GLU A 248 8.92 2.56 10.27
N GLN A 249 8.88 3.49 9.31
CA GLN A 249 7.94 3.41 8.18
C GLN A 249 8.19 2.16 7.32
N LEU A 250 9.45 1.85 7.01
CA LEU A 250 9.79 0.65 6.24
C LEU A 250 9.38 -0.64 6.97
N LEU A 251 9.64 -0.72 8.27
CA LEU A 251 9.26 -1.86 9.11
C LEU A 251 7.73 -2.00 9.24
N ARG A 252 7.01 -0.90 9.44
CA ARG A 252 5.54 -0.90 9.46
C ARG A 252 4.98 -1.41 8.14
N ILE A 253 5.47 -0.90 7.01
CA ILE A 253 4.98 -1.31 5.69
C ILE A 253 5.23 -2.80 5.46
N THR A 254 6.45 -3.28 5.68
CA THR A 254 6.78 -4.69 5.47
C THR A 254 5.93 -5.62 6.34
N LEU A 255 5.75 -5.29 7.63
CA LEU A 255 4.92 -6.07 8.55
C LEU A 255 3.42 -6.01 8.23
N MET A 256 2.88 -4.82 7.93
CA MET A 256 1.44 -4.64 7.74
C MET A 256 0.92 -5.21 6.42
N PHE A 257 1.79 -5.27 5.41
CA PHE A 257 1.46 -5.74 4.08
C PHE A 257 2.06 -7.11 3.73
N ASP A 258 2.61 -7.81 4.72
CA ASP A 258 3.24 -9.13 4.56
C ASP A 258 4.26 -9.18 3.41
N LEU A 259 5.10 -8.14 3.35
CA LEU A 259 6.15 -8.01 2.34
C LEU A 259 7.48 -8.54 2.89
N PRO A 260 8.36 -9.08 2.04
CA PRO A 260 9.69 -9.49 2.46
C PRO A 260 10.48 -8.31 3.06
N ASN A 261 11.34 -8.61 4.04
CA ASN A 261 12.15 -7.60 4.74
C ASN A 261 13.08 -6.80 3.82
N ASP A 262 13.47 -7.39 2.68
CA ASP A 262 14.34 -6.76 1.69
C ASP A 262 13.58 -6.11 0.53
N PHE A 263 12.24 -6.05 0.59
CA PHE A 263 11.38 -5.53 -0.48
C PHE A 263 11.80 -4.12 -0.93
N PHE A 264 12.08 -3.22 0.01
CA PHE A 264 12.49 -1.85 -0.30
C PHE A 264 13.93 -1.73 -0.80
N PHE A 265 14.71 -2.79 -0.72
CA PHE A 265 16.14 -2.80 -1.05
C PHE A 265 16.45 -3.61 -2.32
N ARG A 266 15.42 -4.04 -3.05
CA ARG A 266 15.51 -4.79 -4.30
C ARG A 266 14.60 -4.22 -5.37
N PRO A 267 14.86 -4.44 -6.67
CA PRO A 267 13.94 -4.00 -7.70
C PRO A 267 12.70 -4.90 -7.72
N THR A 268 11.52 -4.30 -7.89
CA THR A 268 10.27 -5.04 -8.10
C THR A 268 9.42 -4.40 -9.18
N ILE A 269 8.60 -5.24 -9.79
CA ILE A 269 7.51 -4.85 -10.68
C ILE A 269 6.31 -5.73 -10.27
N TYR A 270 5.14 -5.13 -10.08
CA TYR A 270 3.92 -5.81 -9.62
C TYR A 270 4.07 -6.60 -8.32
N LEU A 271 4.84 -6.05 -7.38
CA LEU A 271 5.25 -6.64 -6.10
C LEU A 271 6.07 -7.93 -6.24
N ARG A 272 6.64 -8.16 -7.41
CA ARG A 272 7.43 -9.37 -7.72
C ARG A 272 8.89 -9.00 -7.89
N TYR A 273 9.77 -9.84 -7.37
CA TYR A 273 11.20 -9.81 -7.67
C TYR A 273 11.47 -10.23 -9.12
N PRO A 274 12.68 -9.98 -9.64
CA PRO A 274 13.08 -10.41 -10.98
C PRO A 274 12.71 -11.85 -11.25
N ILE A 275 11.89 -12.10 -12.29
CA ILE A 275 11.26 -13.41 -12.52
C ILE A 275 12.25 -14.58 -12.63
N TRP A 276 13.48 -14.33 -13.09
CA TRP A 276 14.54 -15.34 -13.16
C TRP A 276 15.12 -15.74 -11.80
N GLN A 277 14.90 -14.97 -10.73
CA GLN A 277 15.24 -15.39 -9.37
C GLN A 277 14.33 -16.52 -8.87
N ASN A 278 13.22 -16.79 -9.58
CA ASN A 278 12.42 -17.97 -9.30
C ASN A 278 13.14 -19.24 -9.79
N PRO A 279 13.34 -20.26 -8.93
CA PRO A 279 14.08 -21.47 -9.31
C PRO A 279 13.52 -22.22 -10.52
N LEU A 280 12.19 -22.24 -10.70
CA LEU A 280 11.56 -22.94 -11.82
C LEU A 280 11.77 -22.21 -13.16
N VAL A 281 11.69 -20.88 -13.12
CA VAL A 281 11.95 -20.03 -14.29
C VAL A 281 13.42 -20.12 -14.68
N ASN A 282 14.32 -20.00 -13.70
CA ASN A 282 15.76 -20.16 -13.88
C ASN A 282 16.08 -21.51 -14.55
N PHE A 283 15.57 -22.59 -13.96
CA PHE A 283 15.75 -23.94 -14.48
C PHE A 283 15.24 -24.09 -15.92
N SER A 284 14.05 -23.55 -16.23
CA SER A 284 13.47 -23.65 -17.59
C SER A 284 14.34 -22.98 -18.65
N ILE A 285 15.12 -21.97 -18.30
CA ILE A 285 16.06 -21.29 -19.20
C ILE A 285 17.39 -22.07 -19.26
N VAL A 286 17.96 -22.38 -18.10
CA VAL A 286 19.26 -23.08 -17.98
C VAL A 286 19.23 -24.48 -18.60
N ASP A 287 18.09 -25.16 -18.54
CA ASP A 287 17.92 -26.48 -19.15
C ASP A 287 18.16 -26.44 -20.66
N LYS A 288 17.80 -25.32 -21.31
CA LYS A 288 17.98 -25.07 -22.75
C LYS A 288 19.41 -24.75 -23.16
N VAL A 289 20.32 -24.58 -22.20
CA VAL A 289 21.74 -24.32 -22.47
C VAL A 289 22.42 -25.60 -22.91
N ASP A 290 23.07 -25.54 -24.07
CA ASP A 290 23.77 -26.65 -24.72
C ASP A 290 24.93 -27.19 -23.87
N ASN A 291 25.81 -26.28 -23.42
CA ASN A 291 26.93 -26.57 -22.56
C ASN A 291 26.87 -25.70 -21.29
N LYS A 292 26.41 -26.33 -20.21
CA LYS A 292 26.18 -25.68 -18.92
C LYS A 292 27.47 -25.24 -18.22
N ASP A 293 28.63 -25.81 -18.56
CA ASP A 293 29.90 -25.44 -17.94
C ASP A 293 30.28 -23.98 -18.21
N TYR A 294 29.85 -23.43 -19.35
CA TYR A 294 30.14 -22.04 -19.70
C TYR A 294 29.30 -21.02 -18.91
N LEU A 295 28.20 -21.43 -18.27
CA LEU A 295 27.39 -20.53 -17.44
C LEU A 295 28.20 -19.96 -16.26
N LEU A 296 29.19 -20.70 -15.77
CA LEU A 296 30.06 -20.27 -14.67
C LEU A 296 30.91 -19.05 -14.99
N ASN A 297 31.13 -18.77 -16.29
CA ASN A 297 31.98 -17.66 -16.75
C ASN A 297 31.17 -16.44 -17.19
N ILE A 298 29.83 -16.49 -17.11
CA ILE A 298 28.96 -15.43 -17.57
C ILE A 298 28.37 -14.68 -16.38
N ASN A 299 28.19 -13.37 -16.54
CA ASN A 299 27.41 -12.59 -15.60
C ASN A 299 25.93 -13.04 -15.67
N GLU A 300 25.49 -13.76 -14.63
CA GLU A 300 24.13 -14.29 -14.50
C GLU A 300 23.04 -13.24 -14.77
N LYS A 301 23.22 -12.02 -14.23
CA LYS A 301 22.25 -10.93 -14.34
C LYS A 301 22.11 -10.42 -15.77
N ASP A 302 23.24 -10.29 -16.48
CA ASP A 302 23.23 -9.90 -17.89
C ASP A 302 22.66 -11.00 -18.78
N PHE A 303 23.01 -12.26 -18.52
CA PHE A 303 22.49 -13.42 -19.24
C PHE A 303 20.95 -13.47 -19.21
N PHE A 304 20.33 -13.41 -18.03
CA PHE A 304 18.87 -13.45 -17.93
C PHE A 304 18.21 -12.20 -18.50
N SER A 305 18.79 -11.01 -18.27
CA SER A 305 18.33 -9.77 -18.89
C SER A 305 18.26 -9.89 -20.40
N ASP A 306 19.35 -10.37 -21.00
CA ASP A 306 19.46 -10.43 -22.46
C ASP A 306 18.61 -11.55 -23.03
N TYR A 307 18.46 -12.67 -22.33
CA TYR A 307 17.51 -13.73 -22.70
C TYR A 307 16.08 -13.17 -22.85
N PHE A 308 15.57 -12.50 -21.81
CA PHE A 308 14.20 -11.97 -21.85
C PHE A 308 14.03 -10.87 -22.90
N LYS A 309 15.00 -9.96 -23.03
CA LYS A 309 14.97 -8.92 -24.09
C LYS A 309 14.96 -9.54 -25.49
N THR A 310 15.76 -10.57 -25.72
CA THR A 310 15.82 -11.25 -27.02
C THR A 310 14.52 -12.00 -27.29
N LEU A 311 13.98 -12.73 -26.30
CA LEU A 311 12.69 -13.39 -26.39
C LEU A 311 11.58 -12.40 -26.78
N ALA A 312 11.51 -11.25 -26.10
CA ALA A 312 10.51 -10.22 -26.39
C ALA A 312 10.67 -9.67 -27.80
N LYS A 313 11.89 -9.29 -28.19
CA LYS A 313 12.18 -8.75 -29.53
C LYS A 313 11.82 -9.74 -30.65
N GLU A 314 12.27 -10.99 -30.54
CA GLU A 314 12.00 -12.02 -31.54
C GLU A 314 10.50 -12.37 -31.59
N THR A 315 9.82 -12.37 -30.44
CA THR A 315 8.35 -12.53 -30.38
C THR A 315 7.64 -11.42 -31.16
N ILE A 316 8.00 -10.16 -30.97
CA ILE A 316 7.38 -9.05 -31.72
C ILE A 316 7.66 -9.18 -33.22
N ILE A 317 8.88 -9.56 -33.61
CA ILE A 317 9.22 -9.79 -35.02
C ILE A 317 8.35 -10.92 -35.61
N PHE A 318 8.19 -12.03 -34.88
CA PHE A 318 7.36 -13.15 -35.30
C PHE A 318 5.88 -12.75 -35.41
N THR A 319 5.34 -12.03 -34.41
CA THR A 319 3.95 -11.56 -34.46
C THR A 319 3.69 -10.63 -35.64
N ARG A 320 4.62 -9.71 -35.94
CA ARG A 320 4.52 -8.86 -37.14
C ARG A 320 4.53 -9.68 -38.42
N PHE A 321 5.38 -10.70 -38.50
CA PHE A 321 5.40 -11.62 -39.64
C PHE A 321 4.06 -12.37 -39.82
N ILE A 322 3.46 -12.86 -38.73
CA ILE A 322 2.17 -13.56 -38.79
C ILE A 322 1.01 -12.62 -39.17
N ARG A 323 0.97 -11.40 -38.60
CA ARG A 323 -0.18 -10.50 -38.74
C ARG A 323 -0.14 -9.62 -39.99
N ARG A 324 1.04 -9.37 -40.58
CA ARG A 324 1.18 -8.53 -41.77
C ARG A 324 0.92 -9.31 -43.05
N ASP A 325 0.40 -8.61 -44.04
CA ASP A 325 0.28 -9.12 -45.40
C ASP A 325 1.67 -9.37 -45.99
N ARG A 326 1.74 -10.38 -46.87
CA ARG A 326 2.97 -10.68 -47.60
C ARG A 326 3.36 -9.47 -48.47
N PRO A 327 4.53 -8.86 -48.25
CA PRO A 327 4.96 -7.72 -49.06
C PRO A 327 5.21 -8.13 -50.51
N LYS A 328 5.03 -7.20 -51.45
CA LYS A 328 5.31 -7.47 -52.87
C LYS A 328 6.81 -7.69 -53.08
N ARG A 329 7.20 -8.57 -54.00
CA ARG A 329 8.61 -8.90 -54.28
C ARG A 329 9.51 -7.68 -54.49
N GLU A 330 8.99 -6.62 -55.09
CA GLU A 330 9.68 -5.35 -55.33
C GLU A 330 10.00 -4.60 -54.01
N GLU A 331 9.11 -4.67 -53.01
CA GLU A 331 9.23 -4.01 -51.71
C GLU A 331 10.22 -4.72 -50.77
N ILE A 332 10.37 -6.05 -50.92
CA ILE A 332 11.35 -6.87 -50.17
C ILE A 332 12.80 -6.42 -50.48
N SER A 333 13.03 -5.84 -51.67
CA SER A 333 14.35 -5.42 -52.16
C SER A 333 14.75 -3.97 -51.81
N LEU A 334 13.79 -3.12 -51.41
CA LEU A 334 14.03 -1.69 -51.20
C LEU A 334 14.71 -1.40 -49.85
N LYS A 335 15.98 -1.00 -49.90
CA LYS A 335 16.73 -0.38 -48.79
C LYS A 335 16.16 1.02 -48.48
N GLY A 336 15.13 1.08 -47.65
CA GLY A 336 14.79 2.32 -46.97
C GLY A 336 13.31 2.62 -46.93
N THR A 337 12.71 2.37 -45.77
CA THR A 337 11.92 3.30 -44.96
C THR A 337 11.36 2.50 -43.77
N PHE A 338 11.70 2.92 -42.55
CA PHE A 338 11.03 2.64 -41.25
C PHE A 338 10.51 1.23 -40.88
N GLU A 339 10.77 0.17 -41.63
CA GLU A 339 10.39 -1.19 -41.22
C GLU A 339 11.45 -1.86 -40.33
N PRO A 340 11.04 -2.58 -39.27
CA PRO A 340 11.95 -3.36 -38.44
C PRO A 340 12.67 -4.40 -39.30
N ARG A 341 14.00 -4.32 -39.38
CA ARG A 341 14.85 -5.17 -40.25
C ARG A 341 14.65 -6.68 -40.07
N GLY A 342 14.00 -7.14 -38.98
CA GLY A 342 13.83 -8.56 -38.64
C GLY A 342 12.77 -9.29 -39.49
N GLU A 343 11.56 -8.75 -39.61
CA GLU A 343 10.45 -9.46 -40.27
C GLU A 343 10.65 -9.62 -41.79
N ARG A 344 11.28 -8.63 -42.44
CA ARG A 344 11.66 -8.73 -43.86
C ARG A 344 12.57 -9.91 -44.14
N ILE A 345 13.46 -10.24 -43.21
CA ILE A 345 14.33 -11.41 -43.34
C ILE A 345 13.48 -12.69 -43.33
N LEU A 346 12.45 -12.75 -42.48
CA LEU A 346 11.53 -13.89 -42.42
C LEU A 346 10.72 -14.04 -43.72
N PHE A 347 10.16 -12.95 -44.25
CA PHE A 347 9.46 -13.00 -45.54
C PHE A 347 10.38 -13.42 -46.70
N LYS A 348 11.64 -12.96 -46.67
CA LYS A 348 12.63 -13.31 -47.69
C LYS A 348 12.97 -14.80 -47.68
N LEU A 349 13.04 -15.44 -46.51
CA LEU A 349 13.30 -16.89 -46.42
C LEU A 349 12.22 -17.72 -47.13
N LEU A 350 11.02 -17.16 -47.28
CA LEU A 350 9.85 -17.80 -47.87
C LEU A 350 9.48 -17.19 -49.23
N GLU A 351 10.38 -16.48 -49.91
CA GLU A 351 10.07 -15.74 -51.15
C GLU A 351 9.69 -16.64 -52.34
N ASP A 352 10.14 -17.89 -52.31
CA ASP A 352 9.90 -18.91 -53.34
C ASP A 352 8.56 -19.64 -53.18
N LEU A 353 7.87 -19.46 -52.04
CA LEU A 353 6.56 -20.05 -51.84
C LEU A 353 5.49 -19.40 -52.71
N SER A 354 4.55 -20.21 -53.22
CA SER A 354 3.29 -19.70 -53.75
C SER A 354 2.46 -19.05 -52.63
N ASP A 355 1.59 -18.11 -52.98
CA ASP A 355 0.77 -17.41 -51.98
C ASP A 355 -0.12 -18.39 -51.18
N GLU A 356 -0.70 -19.40 -51.83
CA GLU A 356 -1.50 -20.43 -51.17
C GLU A 356 -0.69 -21.23 -50.12
N LYS A 357 0.53 -21.66 -50.46
CA LYS A 357 1.40 -22.40 -49.52
C LYS A 357 1.93 -21.52 -48.41
N PHE A 358 2.21 -20.26 -48.72
CA PHE A 358 2.62 -19.28 -47.72
C PHE A 358 1.53 -19.07 -46.68
N GLU A 359 0.27 -18.91 -47.11
CA GLU A 359 -0.86 -18.73 -46.22
C GLU A 359 -1.16 -19.97 -45.38
N GLU A 360 -1.11 -21.17 -45.98
CA GLU A 360 -1.26 -22.43 -45.24
C GLU A 360 -0.19 -22.56 -44.14
N TYR A 361 1.08 -22.29 -44.48
CA TYR A 361 2.18 -22.35 -43.53
C TYR A 361 2.04 -21.30 -42.42
N ARG A 362 1.62 -20.08 -42.77
CA ARG A 362 1.35 -19.01 -41.81
C ARG A 362 0.23 -19.37 -40.84
N GLU A 363 -0.84 -20.00 -41.32
CA GLU A 363 -1.95 -20.47 -40.49
C GLU A 363 -1.51 -21.59 -39.53
N GLN A 364 -0.68 -22.53 -40.00
CA GLN A 364 -0.08 -23.57 -39.16
C GLN A 364 0.76 -22.97 -38.03
N LEU A 365 1.67 -22.04 -38.36
CA LEU A 365 2.50 -21.35 -37.36
C LEU A 365 1.64 -20.54 -36.37
N SER A 366 0.62 -19.85 -36.86
CA SER A 366 -0.32 -19.10 -36.02
C SER A 366 -1.03 -20.01 -35.02
N THR A 367 -1.48 -21.18 -35.47
CA THR A 367 -2.13 -22.19 -34.63
C THR A 367 -1.16 -22.78 -33.61
N GLN A 368 0.07 -23.09 -34.02
CA GLN A 368 1.08 -23.69 -33.16
C GLN A 368 1.53 -22.73 -32.04
N PHE A 369 1.73 -21.46 -32.35
CA PHE A 369 2.26 -20.45 -31.44
C PHE A 369 1.20 -19.47 -30.91
N TYR A 370 -0.09 -19.84 -30.97
CA TYR A 370 -1.21 -18.96 -30.66
C TYR A 370 -1.09 -18.27 -29.29
N LYS A 371 -0.58 -18.94 -28.27
CA LYS A 371 -0.44 -18.38 -26.91
C LYS A 371 0.53 -17.20 -26.85
N ILE A 372 1.62 -17.26 -27.60
CA ILE A 372 2.60 -16.16 -27.64
C ILE A 372 1.99 -15.00 -28.43
N LEU A 373 1.26 -15.29 -29.50
CA LEU A 373 0.56 -14.29 -30.31
C LEU A 373 -0.54 -13.57 -29.52
N GLU A 374 -1.30 -14.28 -28.68
CA GLU A 374 -2.32 -13.71 -27.79
C GLU A 374 -1.75 -12.71 -26.77
N MET A 375 -0.48 -12.86 -26.40
CA MET A 375 0.20 -11.96 -25.46
C MET A 375 0.64 -10.64 -26.08
N VAL A 376 0.65 -10.53 -27.41
CA VAL A 376 1.05 -9.30 -28.10
C VAL A 376 -0.22 -8.55 -28.52
N HIS A 377 -0.50 -7.45 -27.82
CA HIS A 377 -1.70 -6.62 -28.06
C HIS A 377 -1.54 -5.67 -29.26
N ASP A 378 -0.46 -4.89 -29.29
CA ASP A 378 -0.13 -4.01 -30.41
C ASP A 378 1.34 -4.20 -30.80
N GLU A 379 1.57 -5.01 -31.84
CA GLU A 379 2.91 -5.25 -32.34
C GLU A 379 3.53 -4.02 -33.01
N ASN A 380 2.75 -3.00 -33.40
CA ASN A 380 3.28 -1.82 -34.08
C ASN A 380 3.70 -0.72 -33.10
N HIS A 381 3.38 -0.87 -31.82
CA HIS A 381 3.84 0.05 -30.78
C HIS A 381 5.37 0.06 -30.67
N ILE A 382 5.95 1.23 -30.42
CA ILE A 382 7.42 1.38 -30.36
C ILE A 382 8.03 0.64 -29.16
N ASP A 383 7.26 0.53 -28.07
CA ASP A 383 7.63 -0.15 -26.83
C ASP A 383 7.02 -1.55 -26.72
N ALA A 384 6.59 -2.16 -27.84
CA ALA A 384 5.97 -3.48 -27.84
C ALA A 384 6.82 -4.58 -27.16
N PRO A 385 8.16 -4.61 -27.28
CA PRO A 385 8.98 -5.57 -26.53
C PRO A 385 8.89 -5.36 -25.01
N GLU A 386 8.94 -4.12 -24.54
CA GLU A 386 8.80 -3.77 -23.13
C GLU A 386 7.42 -4.16 -22.58
N GLU A 387 6.35 -3.88 -23.33
CA GLU A 387 4.98 -4.29 -22.96
C GLU A 387 4.89 -5.82 -22.81
N PHE A 388 5.43 -6.57 -23.78
CA PHE A 388 5.49 -8.03 -23.70
C PHE A 388 6.24 -8.51 -22.45
N LEU A 389 7.35 -7.88 -22.08
CA LEU A 389 8.08 -8.18 -20.84
C LEU A 389 7.23 -7.93 -19.58
N TYR A 390 6.47 -6.83 -19.53
CA TYR A 390 5.54 -6.58 -18.42
C TYR A 390 4.47 -7.66 -18.33
N HIS A 391 3.93 -8.10 -19.46
CA HIS A 391 2.99 -9.22 -19.48
C HIS A 391 3.62 -10.49 -18.90
N LEU A 392 4.84 -10.84 -19.31
CA LEU A 392 5.57 -12.00 -18.75
C LEU A 392 5.75 -11.91 -17.23
N ILE A 393 6.07 -10.74 -16.69
CA ILE A 393 6.25 -10.53 -15.24
C ILE A 393 4.94 -10.79 -14.47
N GLY A 394 3.81 -10.41 -15.06
CA GLY A 394 2.48 -10.58 -14.48
C GLY A 394 1.95 -12.02 -14.52
N LEU A 395 2.53 -12.91 -15.33
CA LEU A 395 2.01 -14.26 -15.51
C LEU A 395 2.11 -15.14 -14.25
N ASP A 396 1.28 -16.17 -14.23
CA ASP A 396 1.52 -17.32 -13.35
C ASP A 396 2.84 -18.02 -13.74
N LYS A 397 3.56 -18.52 -12.73
CA LYS A 397 4.88 -19.12 -12.89
C LYS A 397 4.84 -20.35 -13.79
N SER A 398 3.79 -21.17 -13.69
CA SER A 398 3.66 -22.38 -14.52
C SER A 398 3.47 -22.03 -16.00
N LEU A 399 2.67 -21.01 -16.29
CA LEU A 399 2.44 -20.52 -17.64
C LEU A 399 3.70 -19.87 -18.22
N LEU A 400 4.42 -19.07 -17.42
CA LEU A 400 5.70 -18.48 -17.81
C LEU A 400 6.73 -19.56 -18.17
N CYS A 401 6.89 -20.59 -17.33
CA CYS A 401 7.82 -21.69 -17.59
C CYS A 401 7.43 -22.45 -18.87
N ARG A 402 6.13 -22.66 -19.09
CA ARG A 402 5.62 -23.29 -20.31
C ARG A 402 5.98 -22.47 -21.55
N ILE A 403 5.74 -21.16 -21.53
CA ILE A 403 6.11 -20.26 -22.63
C ILE A 403 7.62 -20.33 -22.90
N ILE A 404 8.45 -20.25 -21.86
CA ILE A 404 9.91 -20.37 -22.00
C ILE A 404 10.29 -21.69 -22.67
N ASN A 405 9.73 -22.80 -22.22
CA ASN A 405 10.07 -24.14 -22.72
C ASN A 405 9.58 -24.40 -24.15
N GLU A 406 8.38 -23.92 -24.50
CA GLU A 406 7.78 -24.04 -25.84
C GLU A 406 8.41 -23.05 -26.83
N SER A 407 8.85 -21.88 -26.36
CA SER A 407 9.48 -20.85 -27.21
C SER A 407 10.95 -21.14 -27.47
N THR A 408 11.68 -21.65 -26.48
CA THR A 408 13.15 -21.74 -26.55
C THR A 408 13.56 -23.09 -27.12
N LYS A 409 14.27 -23.06 -28.24
CA LYS A 409 14.86 -24.24 -28.88
C LYS A 409 16.14 -24.65 -28.16
N GLU A 410 17.10 -23.75 -28.13
CA GLU A 410 18.45 -23.97 -27.62
C GLU A 410 19.09 -22.63 -27.27
N ILE A 411 19.99 -22.63 -26.29
CA ILE A 411 20.83 -21.50 -25.94
C ILE A 411 22.28 -21.95 -26.11
N LYS A 412 23.00 -21.33 -27.04
CA LYS A 412 24.41 -21.64 -27.29
C LYS A 412 25.30 -20.66 -26.58
N ILE A 413 26.26 -21.19 -25.84
CA ILE A 413 27.21 -20.38 -25.09
C ILE A 413 28.63 -20.60 -25.59
N ASN A 414 29.29 -19.50 -25.94
CA ASN A 414 30.72 -19.42 -26.22
C ASN A 414 31.43 -18.66 -25.10
N LYS A 415 32.77 -18.68 -25.07
CA LYS A 415 33.59 -18.09 -23.98
C LYS A 415 33.16 -16.69 -23.53
N ASP A 416 32.77 -15.81 -24.46
CA ASP A 416 32.42 -14.41 -24.17
C ASP A 416 31.04 -13.98 -24.71
N SER A 417 30.23 -14.90 -25.24
CA SER A 417 28.92 -14.54 -25.80
C SER A 417 27.94 -15.70 -25.80
N TYR A 418 26.65 -15.37 -25.82
CA TYR A 418 25.56 -16.32 -25.90
C TYR A 418 24.60 -15.95 -27.02
N HIS A 419 23.97 -16.95 -27.60
CA HIS A 419 22.97 -16.81 -28.65
C HIS A 419 21.73 -17.62 -28.28
N PHE A 420 20.57 -16.99 -28.40
CA PHE A 420 19.28 -17.58 -28.07
C PHE A 420 18.55 -17.98 -29.34
N TYR A 421 18.14 -19.23 -29.44
CA TYR A 421 17.38 -19.76 -30.58
C TYR A 421 15.96 -20.08 -30.14
N PHE A 422 14.98 -19.52 -30.83
CA PHE A 422 13.56 -19.68 -30.53
C PHE A 422 12.86 -20.52 -31.60
N ASN A 423 12.03 -21.48 -31.18
CA ASN A 423 11.35 -22.42 -32.07
C ASN A 423 10.59 -21.72 -33.21
N PHE A 424 9.83 -20.67 -32.89
CA PHE A 424 9.02 -19.94 -33.87
C PHE A 424 9.85 -19.20 -34.95
N ILE A 425 11.09 -18.81 -34.65
CA ILE A 425 12.00 -18.23 -35.66
C ILE A 425 12.71 -19.33 -36.43
N GLU A 426 13.15 -20.37 -35.73
CA GLU A 426 13.94 -21.46 -36.30
C GLU A 426 13.13 -22.36 -37.23
N GLU A 427 11.83 -22.48 -37.00
CA GLU A 427 10.90 -23.19 -37.89
C GLU A 427 10.77 -22.45 -39.23
N ILE A 428 10.67 -21.12 -39.22
CA ILE A 428 10.67 -20.31 -40.45
C ILE A 428 12.00 -20.44 -41.21
N LYS A 429 13.13 -20.47 -40.50
CA LYS A 429 14.46 -20.64 -41.11
C LYS A 429 14.72 -22.05 -41.65
N GLY A 430 14.00 -23.04 -41.16
CA GLY A 430 14.16 -24.45 -41.53
C GLY A 430 13.28 -24.90 -42.69
N TYR A 431 12.34 -24.06 -43.11
CA TYR A 431 11.54 -24.22 -44.32
C TYR A 431 12.38 -23.91 -45.57
#